data_AF-A0A7C5T5Y9-F1
#
_entry.id   AF-A0A7C5T5Y9-F1
#
_cell.length_a   1.000
_cell.length_b   1.000
_cell.length_c   1.000
_cell.angle_alpha   90.00
_cell.angle_beta   90.00
_cell.angle_gamma   90.00
#
_symmetry.space_group_name_H-M   'P 1'
#
loop_
_entity.id
_entity.type
_entity.pdbx_description
1 polymer ?
#
loop_
_entity_poly.entity_id
_entity_poly.type
_entity_poly.pdbx_seq_one_letter_code
_entity_poly.pdbx_strand_id
1 'polypeptide(L)'
;MWLGLCKTSTILDYRLVVFSDDLPPYVKVRSVDGREAVAKVERRRGCAGVSRELAFRLYPYYGWGRMSVEALFHVEPVEPPPARRVVMTVPFGISEVVVRRQLTGFPLVAGTVALEYLEHVEFGEIAHVEPPMSVLADSTVIKLFEKPVDDDVVVFGPRQGKRGRP
;
A
#
# COMPACT_ATOMS: atom_id res chain seq x y z
N MET A 1 3.17 8.88 20.99
CA MET A 1 4.50 8.94 20.37
C MET A 1 4.46 9.93 19.23
N TRP A 2 5.38 10.89 19.18
CA TRP A 2 5.51 11.77 18.01
C TRP A 2 6.32 11.05 16.94
N LEU A 3 5.76 10.89 15.75
CA LEU A 3 6.41 10.22 14.62
C LEU A 3 6.32 11.10 13.36
N GLY A 4 7.43 11.16 12.63
CA GLY A 4 7.49 11.70 11.28
C GLY A 4 7.41 10.61 10.21
N LEU A 5 7.44 11.03 8.94
CA LEU A 5 7.61 10.09 7.83
C LEU A 5 9.01 9.47 7.84
N CYS A 6 9.05 8.15 7.73
CA CYS A 6 10.24 7.42 7.31
C CYS A 6 10.11 7.13 5.81
N LYS A 7 10.80 7.92 4.97
CA LYS A 7 10.82 7.73 3.51
C LYS A 7 11.85 6.69 3.15
N THR A 8 11.37 5.55 2.64
CA THR A 8 12.22 4.42 2.29
C THR A 8 12.61 4.38 0.82
N SER A 9 11.83 5.05 -0.05
CA SER A 9 11.93 4.94 -1.51
C SER A 9 11.76 3.49 -2.01
N THR A 10 11.08 2.65 -1.24
CA THR A 10 10.73 1.28 -1.61
C THR A 10 9.23 1.06 -1.51
N ILE A 11 8.76 -0.14 -1.88
CA ILE A 11 7.35 -0.52 -1.74
C ILE A 11 6.80 -0.36 -0.32
N LEU A 12 7.65 -0.36 0.71
CA LEU A 12 7.25 -0.19 2.11
C LEU A 12 6.62 1.19 2.40
N ASP A 13 6.91 2.21 1.59
CA ASP A 13 6.23 3.50 1.69
C ASP A 13 4.72 3.37 1.40
N TYR A 14 4.31 2.36 0.64
CA TYR A 14 2.93 2.07 0.22
C TYR A 14 2.32 0.90 1.01
N ARG A 15 2.78 0.69 2.25
CA ARG A 15 2.31 -0.35 3.17
C ARG A 15 1.96 0.28 4.50
N LEU A 16 1.13 -0.38 5.30
CA LEU A 16 0.85 0.04 6.67
C LEU A 16 1.99 -0.41 7.59
N VAL A 17 3.02 0.41 7.67
CA VAL A 17 4.27 0.09 8.39
C VAL A 17 4.65 1.19 9.38
N VAL A 18 5.10 0.77 10.56
CA VAL A 18 5.86 1.57 11.53
C VAL A 18 7.31 1.08 11.51
N PHE A 19 8.26 2.00 11.48
CA PHE A 19 9.68 1.67 11.55
C PHE A 19 10.18 1.92 12.97
N SER A 20 10.57 0.86 13.66
CA SER A 20 11.06 0.91 15.04
C SER A 20 11.80 -0.38 15.40
N ASP A 21 12.81 -0.26 16.25
CA ASP A 21 13.54 -1.41 16.81
C ASP A 21 12.94 -1.89 18.14
N ASP A 22 12.09 -1.09 18.79
CA ASP A 22 11.62 -1.29 20.16
C ASP A 22 10.15 -1.75 20.28
N LEU A 23 9.44 -1.85 19.16
CA LEU A 23 8.02 -2.24 19.12
C LEU A 23 7.83 -3.71 18.74
N PRO A 24 6.73 -4.36 19.19
CA PRO A 24 6.39 -5.72 18.79
C PRO A 24 6.06 -5.79 17.29
N PRO A 25 6.05 -6.99 16.67
CA PRO A 25 5.91 -7.15 15.21
C PRO A 25 4.67 -6.51 14.59
N TYR A 26 3.59 -6.35 15.35
CA TYR A 26 2.38 -5.66 14.94
C TYR A 26 1.90 -4.72 16.04
N VAL A 27 1.38 -3.58 15.61
CA VAL A 27 0.83 -2.56 16.49
C VAL A 27 -0.46 -2.01 15.92
N LYS A 28 -1.40 -1.65 16.80
CA LYS A 28 -2.53 -0.82 16.45
C LYS A 28 -2.11 0.63 16.63
N VAL A 29 -2.29 1.42 15.57
CA VAL A 29 -1.90 2.83 15.51
C VAL A 29 -3.15 3.67 15.35
N ARG A 30 -3.29 4.69 16.19
CA ARG A 30 -4.45 5.58 16.22
C ARG A 30 -4.02 7.04 16.20
N SER A 31 -4.71 7.86 15.40
CA SER A 31 -4.57 9.31 15.38
C SER A 31 -5.36 9.98 16.51
N VAL A 32 -5.08 11.26 16.76
CA VAL A 32 -5.83 12.06 17.75
C VAL A 32 -7.31 12.22 17.37
N ASP A 33 -7.63 12.17 16.08
CA ASP A 33 -9.02 12.26 15.57
C ASP A 33 -9.76 10.91 15.61
N GLY A 34 -9.14 9.87 16.19
CA GLY A 34 -9.75 8.55 16.37
C GLY A 34 -9.67 7.62 15.15
N ARG A 35 -8.98 8.00 14.07
CA ARG A 35 -8.70 7.08 12.97
C ARG A 35 -7.72 6.02 13.44
N GLU A 36 -7.88 4.79 12.99
CA GLU A 36 -7.02 3.68 13.40
C GLU A 36 -6.68 2.72 12.26
N ALA A 37 -5.55 2.05 12.40
CA ALA A 37 -5.10 1.00 11.52
C ALA A 37 -4.17 0.03 12.27
N VAL A 38 -4.16 -1.23 11.84
CA VAL A 38 -3.10 -2.17 12.19
C VAL A 38 -1.91 -1.90 11.27
N ALA A 39 -0.72 -1.84 11.85
CA ALA A 39 0.54 -1.69 11.13
C ALA A 39 1.50 -2.82 11.49
N LYS A 40 2.30 -3.23 10.50
CA LYS A 40 3.46 -4.08 10.75
C LYS A 40 4.62 -3.21 11.24
N VAL A 41 5.41 -3.73 12.16
CA VAL A 41 6.65 -3.11 12.59
C VAL A 41 7.81 -3.69 11.79
N GLU A 42 8.52 -2.83 11.08
CA GLU A 42 9.72 -3.19 10.33
C GLU A 42 10.96 -2.58 10.99
N ARG A 43 12.02 -3.36 11.12
CA ARG A 43 13.29 -2.89 11.66
C ARG A 43 14.14 -2.31 10.55
N ARG A 44 14.51 -1.03 10.66
CA ARG A 44 15.36 -0.38 9.67
C ARG A 44 16.34 0.58 10.33
N ARG A 45 17.63 0.29 10.15
CA ARG A 45 18.69 1.16 10.67
C ARG A 45 18.59 2.55 10.04
N GLY A 46 18.62 3.57 10.90
CA GLY A 46 18.67 4.98 10.49
C GLY A 46 17.32 5.58 10.09
N CYS A 47 16.19 4.91 10.34
CA CYS A 47 14.88 5.46 10.05
C CYS A 47 13.83 4.95 11.05
N ALA A 48 13.36 5.83 11.93
CA ALA A 48 12.28 5.57 12.88
C ALA A 48 11.11 6.50 12.57
N GLY A 49 9.91 5.98 12.43
CA GLY A 49 8.78 6.76 11.93
C GLY A 49 7.64 5.91 11.39
N VAL A 50 6.79 6.53 10.59
CA VAL A 50 5.70 5.85 9.88
C VAL A 50 5.93 5.85 8.38
N SER A 51 5.44 4.81 7.71
CA SER A 51 5.30 4.78 6.26
C SER A 51 4.36 5.89 5.76
N ARG A 52 4.53 6.25 4.50
CA ARG A 52 3.72 7.27 3.83
C ARG A 52 2.24 6.88 3.78
N GLU A 53 1.92 5.65 3.44
CA GLU A 53 0.54 5.14 3.41
C GLU A 53 -0.14 5.22 4.79
N LEU A 54 0.54 4.79 5.85
CA LEU A 54 0.01 4.85 7.21
C LEU A 54 -0.24 6.31 7.65
N ALA A 55 0.70 7.21 7.32
CA ALA A 55 0.58 8.62 7.65
C ALA A 55 -0.62 9.28 6.94
N PHE A 56 -0.79 9.05 5.63
CA PHE A 56 -1.92 9.59 4.87
C PHE A 56 -3.26 9.00 5.33
N ARG A 57 -3.29 7.73 5.72
CA ARG A 57 -4.52 7.09 6.23
C ARG A 57 -4.99 7.72 7.54
N LEU A 58 -4.06 7.96 8.46
CA LEU A 58 -4.35 8.45 9.81
C LEU A 58 -4.42 9.97 9.91
N TYR A 59 -3.69 10.68 9.06
CA TYR A 59 -3.60 12.15 8.99
C TYR A 59 -3.64 12.63 7.52
N PRO A 60 -4.79 12.51 6.83
CA PRO A 60 -4.89 12.82 5.39
C PRO A 60 -4.70 14.30 5.07
N TYR A 61 -4.90 15.17 6.06
CA TYR A 61 -4.86 16.63 5.92
C TYR A 61 -3.45 17.22 6.07
N TYR A 62 -2.46 16.42 6.48
CA TYR A 62 -1.08 16.88 6.62
C TYR A 62 -0.29 16.78 5.31
N GLY A 63 0.58 17.78 5.10
CA GLY A 63 1.44 17.90 3.93
C GLY A 63 2.65 16.96 3.94
N TRP A 64 2.48 15.69 4.36
CA TRP A 64 3.55 14.71 4.60
C TRP A 64 4.60 14.61 3.47
N GLY A 65 4.19 14.78 2.21
CA GLY A 65 5.09 14.74 1.05
C GLY A 65 5.83 16.06 0.76
N ARG A 66 5.35 17.18 1.27
CA ARG A 66 5.76 18.55 0.87
C ARG A 66 6.62 19.26 1.93
N MET A 67 6.54 18.85 3.18
CA MET A 67 7.25 19.46 4.30
C MET A 67 7.59 18.41 5.37
N SER A 68 8.53 18.75 6.26
CA SER A 68 8.83 17.93 7.42
C SER A 68 7.69 18.07 8.43
N VAL A 69 6.97 16.97 8.68
CA VAL A 69 5.83 16.91 9.59
C VAL A 69 6.09 15.80 10.59
N GLU A 70 5.73 16.05 11.85
CA GLU A 70 5.56 15.03 12.88
C GLU A 70 4.15 15.14 13.44
N ALA A 71 3.56 14.01 13.79
CA ALA A 71 2.24 13.94 14.40
C ALA A 71 2.24 13.02 15.61
N LEU A 72 1.28 13.23 16.52
CA LEU A 72 1.09 12.35 17.66
C LEU A 72 0.34 11.08 17.24
N PHE A 73 0.94 9.92 17.47
CA PHE A 73 0.30 8.62 17.29
C PHE A 73 0.17 7.90 18.63
N HIS A 74 -1.00 7.32 18.88
CA HIS A 74 -1.19 6.35 19.95
C HIS A 74 -0.88 4.96 19.38
N VAL A 75 0.08 4.27 19.99
CA VAL A 75 0.60 2.99 19.51
C VAL A 75 0.44 1.98 20.64
N GLU A 76 -0.22 0.87 20.35
CA GLU A 76 -0.41 -0.24 21.29
C GLU A 76 -0.09 -1.58 20.60
N PRO A 77 0.52 -2.55 21.31
CA PRO A 77 0.69 -3.91 20.79
C PRO A 77 -0.64 -4.52 20.36
N VAL A 78 -0.63 -5.28 19.26
CA VAL A 78 -1.82 -6.02 18.81
C VAL A 78 -1.41 -7.33 18.15
N GLU A 79 -2.25 -8.34 18.27
CA GLU A 79 -2.15 -9.58 17.50
C GLU A 79 -3.28 -9.60 16.46
N PRO A 80 -3.02 -9.14 15.23
CA PRO A 80 -4.06 -9.09 14.22
C PRO A 80 -4.43 -10.51 13.76
N PRO A 81 -5.72 -10.81 13.55
CA PRO A 81 -6.11 -12.10 13.03
C PRO A 81 -5.62 -12.27 11.58
N PRO A 82 -5.42 -13.52 11.12
CA PRO A 82 -5.22 -13.78 9.71
C PRO A 82 -6.49 -13.44 8.92
N ALA A 83 -6.31 -12.85 7.73
CA ALA A 83 -7.38 -12.62 6.79
C ALA A 83 -7.94 -13.98 6.35
N ARG A 84 -9.27 -14.12 6.36
CA ARG A 84 -9.98 -15.29 5.83
C ARG A 84 -10.17 -15.15 4.33
N ARG A 85 -10.59 -13.96 3.89
CA ARG A 85 -10.91 -13.68 2.50
C ARG A 85 -10.46 -12.28 2.10
N VAL A 86 -9.87 -12.17 0.93
CA VAL A 86 -9.47 -10.90 0.31
C VAL A 86 -9.97 -10.87 -1.12
N VAL A 87 -10.57 -9.76 -1.52
CA VAL A 87 -10.98 -9.51 -2.90
C VAL A 87 -10.18 -8.32 -3.42
N MET A 88 -9.49 -8.51 -4.54
CA MET A 88 -8.62 -7.49 -5.12
C MET A 88 -8.90 -7.33 -6.61
N THR A 89 -8.80 -6.10 -7.08
CA THR A 89 -8.69 -5.77 -8.51
C THR A 89 -7.23 -5.47 -8.79
N VAL A 90 -6.60 -6.15 -9.74
CA VAL A 90 -5.17 -6.00 -10.05
C VAL A 90 -4.95 -5.76 -11.55
N PRO A 91 -3.85 -5.11 -11.95
CA PRO A 91 -3.48 -5.02 -13.36
C PRO A 91 -3.30 -6.39 -14.01
N PHE A 92 -3.46 -6.43 -15.33
CA PHE A 92 -3.26 -7.64 -16.13
C PHE A 92 -1.87 -8.26 -15.88
N GLY A 93 -1.81 -9.59 -15.74
CA GLY A 93 -0.57 -10.33 -15.53
C GLY A 93 -0.12 -10.45 -14.06
N ILE A 94 -0.78 -9.75 -13.12
CA ILE A 94 -0.52 -9.90 -11.69
C ILE A 94 -1.23 -11.16 -11.17
N SER A 95 -0.46 -12.18 -10.85
CA SER A 95 -0.97 -13.45 -10.31
C SER A 95 -1.06 -13.45 -8.77
N GLU A 96 -1.80 -14.42 -8.23
CA GLU A 96 -1.89 -14.64 -6.78
C GLU A 96 -0.52 -14.87 -6.13
N VAL A 97 0.40 -15.53 -6.84
CA VAL A 97 1.78 -15.77 -6.37
C VAL A 97 2.51 -14.44 -6.17
N VAL A 98 2.36 -13.49 -7.09
CA VAL A 98 2.96 -12.16 -6.99
C VAL A 98 2.39 -11.40 -5.79
N VAL A 99 1.08 -11.49 -5.58
CA VAL A 99 0.39 -10.88 -4.43
C VAL A 99 0.88 -11.46 -3.11
N ARG A 100 0.89 -12.80 -2.97
CA ARG A 100 1.33 -13.48 -1.74
C ARG A 100 2.77 -13.16 -1.40
N ARG A 101 3.67 -13.25 -2.37
CA ARG A 101 5.10 -12.94 -2.19
C ARG A 101 5.34 -11.57 -1.56
N GLN A 102 4.49 -10.60 -1.86
CA GLN A 102 4.68 -9.21 -1.44
C GLN A 102 3.84 -8.77 -0.25
N LEU A 103 2.66 -9.38 -0.06
CA LEU A 103 1.69 -8.93 0.93
C LEU A 103 1.56 -9.88 2.12
N THR A 104 2.06 -11.13 2.05
CA THR A 104 2.00 -12.04 3.20
C THR A 104 2.69 -11.42 4.42
N GLY A 105 2.02 -11.44 5.56
CA GLY A 105 2.48 -10.80 6.79
C GLY A 105 2.24 -9.30 6.86
N PHE A 106 1.64 -8.67 5.85
CA PHE A 106 1.25 -7.25 5.92
C PHE A 106 -0.24 -7.07 6.25
N PRO A 107 -0.59 -6.05 7.05
CA PRO A 107 -1.97 -5.65 7.26
C PRO A 107 -2.63 -5.21 5.96
N LEU A 108 -3.87 -5.63 5.77
CA LEU A 108 -4.68 -5.30 4.60
C LEU A 108 -5.83 -4.39 4.99
N VAL A 109 -6.10 -3.43 4.12
CA VAL A 109 -7.22 -2.49 4.23
C VAL A 109 -7.81 -2.26 2.86
N ALA A 110 -9.12 -1.99 2.81
CA ALA A 110 -9.76 -1.63 1.55
C ALA A 110 -9.17 -0.31 0.98
N GLY A 111 -9.04 -0.26 -0.34
CA GLY A 111 -8.45 0.85 -1.09
C GLY A 111 -7.24 0.45 -1.94
N THR A 112 -6.50 1.45 -2.42
CA THR A 112 -5.36 1.26 -3.31
C THR A 112 -4.25 0.43 -2.68
N VAL A 113 -3.61 -0.44 -3.47
CA VAL A 113 -2.44 -1.21 -3.08
C VAL A 113 -1.38 -1.17 -4.18
N ALA A 114 -0.15 -0.85 -3.82
CA ALA A 114 0.99 -0.91 -4.73
C ALA A 114 1.57 -2.33 -4.80
N LEU A 115 2.02 -2.80 -5.95
CA LEU A 115 2.64 -4.12 -6.17
C LEU A 115 3.84 -3.96 -7.09
N GLU A 116 4.98 -4.52 -6.72
CA GLU A 116 6.17 -4.56 -7.58
C GLU A 116 6.03 -5.70 -8.60
N TYR A 117 6.08 -5.37 -9.88
CA TYR A 117 5.99 -6.33 -10.97
C TYR A 117 6.84 -5.86 -12.15
N LEU A 118 7.65 -6.78 -12.72
CA LEU A 118 8.57 -6.49 -13.83
C LEU A 118 9.41 -5.21 -13.60
N GLU A 119 9.95 -5.04 -12.39
CA GLU A 119 10.76 -3.88 -11.98
C GLU A 119 10.01 -2.53 -11.91
N HIS A 120 8.68 -2.54 -12.05
CA HIS A 120 7.82 -1.36 -11.92
C HIS A 120 6.88 -1.49 -10.72
N VAL A 121 6.36 -0.36 -10.24
CA VAL A 121 5.30 -0.33 -9.24
C VAL A 121 3.96 -0.21 -9.97
N GLU A 122 3.18 -1.26 -9.88
CA GLU A 122 1.81 -1.36 -10.38
C GLU A 122 0.81 -1.08 -9.26
N PHE A 123 -0.36 -0.52 -9.59
CA PHE A 123 -1.39 -0.21 -8.60
C PHE A 123 -2.64 -1.06 -8.83
N GLY A 124 -2.98 -1.85 -7.82
CA GLY A 124 -4.26 -2.52 -7.69
C GLY A 124 -5.15 -1.86 -6.63
N GLU A 125 -6.26 -2.52 -6.33
CA GLU A 125 -7.22 -2.12 -5.31
C GLU A 125 -7.64 -3.34 -4.50
N ILE A 126 -7.60 -3.23 -3.18
CA ILE A 126 -8.25 -4.18 -2.28
C ILE A 126 -9.70 -3.73 -2.15
N ALA A 127 -10.61 -4.41 -2.83
CA ALA A 127 -12.04 -4.12 -2.76
C ALA A 127 -12.63 -4.57 -1.41
N HIS A 128 -12.13 -5.67 -0.85
CA HIS A 128 -12.65 -6.23 0.40
C HIS A 128 -11.61 -7.07 1.14
N VAL A 129 -11.66 -7.01 2.47
CA VAL A 129 -10.90 -7.90 3.37
C VAL A 129 -11.77 -8.31 4.56
N GLU A 130 -11.75 -9.60 4.89
CA GLU A 130 -12.51 -10.19 5.98
C GLU A 130 -11.61 -11.02 6.90
N PRO A 131 -11.55 -10.74 8.22
CA PRO A 131 -12.12 -9.56 8.89
C PRO A 131 -11.35 -8.27 8.53
N PRO A 132 -11.93 -7.07 8.75
CA PRO A 132 -11.21 -5.81 8.53
C PRO A 132 -9.91 -5.72 9.37
N MET A 133 -8.91 -5.02 8.83
CA MET A 133 -7.60 -4.80 9.50
C MET A 133 -6.85 -6.08 9.89
N SER A 134 -7.10 -7.18 9.18
CA SER A 134 -6.37 -8.44 9.30
C SER A 134 -5.08 -8.44 8.50
N VAL A 135 -4.21 -9.42 8.77
CA VAL A 135 -2.96 -9.63 8.02
C VAL A 135 -3.14 -10.71 6.96
N LEU A 136 -2.55 -10.53 5.77
CA LEU A 136 -2.53 -11.58 4.77
C LEU A 136 -1.74 -12.78 5.28
N ALA A 137 -2.36 -13.95 5.31
CA ALA A 137 -1.73 -15.21 5.71
C ALA A 137 -1.73 -16.21 4.56
N ASP A 138 -0.93 -17.26 4.67
CA ASP A 138 -0.89 -18.32 3.65
C ASP A 138 -2.25 -19.03 3.50
N SER A 139 -3.03 -19.11 4.59
CA SER A 139 -4.38 -19.67 4.60
C SER A 139 -5.46 -18.74 4.03
N THR A 140 -5.15 -17.48 3.72
CA THR A 140 -6.12 -16.52 3.21
C THR A 140 -6.61 -16.93 1.82
N VAL A 141 -7.92 -16.92 1.58
CA VAL A 141 -8.51 -17.10 0.25
C VAL A 141 -8.47 -15.77 -0.50
N ILE A 142 -7.71 -15.72 -1.60
CA ILE A 142 -7.56 -14.52 -2.43
C ILE A 142 -8.43 -14.68 -3.69
N LYS A 143 -9.29 -13.69 -3.95
CA LYS A 143 -10.01 -13.57 -5.21
C LYS A 143 -9.49 -12.36 -5.98
N LEU A 144 -8.87 -12.62 -7.12
CA LEU A 144 -8.37 -11.57 -8.02
C LEU A 144 -9.36 -11.31 -9.16
N PHE A 145 -9.57 -10.04 -9.44
CA PHE A 145 -10.21 -9.54 -10.64
C PHE A 145 -9.16 -8.74 -11.41
N GLU A 146 -9.05 -8.99 -12.71
CA GLU A 146 -8.19 -8.16 -13.54
C GLU A 146 -8.91 -6.85 -13.85
N LYS A 147 -8.20 -5.74 -13.72
CA LYS A 147 -8.72 -4.45 -14.16
C LYS A 147 -8.88 -4.51 -15.68
N PRO A 148 -10.07 -4.19 -16.23
CA PRO A 148 -10.24 -4.12 -17.67
C PRO A 148 -9.24 -3.08 -18.23
N VAL A 149 -8.55 -3.45 -19.30
CA VAL A 149 -7.77 -2.49 -20.08
C VAL A 149 -8.79 -1.61 -20.79
N ASP A 150 -8.79 -0.31 -20.51
CA ASP A 150 -9.56 0.63 -21.33
C ASP A 150 -8.89 0.62 -22.72
N ASP A 151 -9.53 -0.02 -23.71
CA ASP A 151 -9.06 -0.11 -25.11
C ASP A 151 -9.05 1.24 -25.85
N ASP A 152 -9.34 2.34 -25.15
CA ASP A 152 -9.35 3.68 -25.69
C ASP A 152 -7.96 4.30 -25.57
N VAL A 153 -7.03 3.93 -26.47
CA VAL A 153 -6.18 4.85 -27.27
C VAL A 153 -5.27 3.99 -28.16
N VAL A 154 -5.78 3.53 -29.30
CA VAL A 154 -4.92 3.31 -30.48
C VAL A 154 -5.15 4.49 -31.42
N VAL A 155 -4.35 5.56 -31.29
CA VAL A 155 -4.35 6.64 -32.29
C VAL A 155 -3.63 6.12 -33.55
N PHE A 156 -4.39 5.62 -34.52
CA PHE A 156 -3.88 5.50 -35.88
C PHE A 156 -3.83 6.90 -36.51
N GLY A 157 -2.67 7.56 -36.39
CA GLY A 157 -2.38 8.78 -37.13
C GLY A 157 -2.22 8.48 -38.63
N PRO A 158 -2.73 9.33 -39.54
CA PRO A 158 -2.58 9.12 -40.98
C PRO A 158 -1.11 9.16 -41.39
N ARG A 159 -0.71 8.18 -42.21
CA ARG A 159 0.58 8.19 -42.94
C ARG A 159 0.71 9.53 -43.67
N GLN A 160 1.63 10.40 -43.24
CA GLN A 160 2.01 11.58 -44.03
C GLN A 160 2.64 11.11 -45.34
N GLY A 161 1.85 11.13 -46.40
CA GLY A 161 2.31 11.02 -47.77
C GLY A 161 3.18 12.22 -48.13
N LYS A 162 4.30 11.89 -48.77
CA LYS A 162 5.38 12.78 -49.25
C LYS A 162 4.92 14.11 -49.87
N ARG A 163 5.66 15.16 -49.47
CA ARG A 163 6.09 16.37 -50.21
C ARG A 163 5.53 16.58 -51.62
N GLY A 164 4.99 17.79 -51.83
CA GLY A 164 4.92 18.44 -53.14
C GLY A 164 4.70 19.95 -53.00
N ARG A 165 5.79 20.74 -53.04
CA ARG A 165 5.78 22.19 -53.34
C ARG A 165 5.48 22.39 -54.84
N PRO A 166 4.91 23.54 -55.23
CA PRO A 166 5.78 24.65 -55.65
C PRO A 166 5.78 25.81 -54.65
#